data_AF-A0A0A8J4K4-F1
#
_entry.id   AF-A0A0A8J4K4-F1
#
_cell.length_a   1.000
_cell.length_b   1.000
_cell.length_c   1.000
_cell.angle_alpha   90.00
_cell.angle_beta   90.00
_cell.angle_gamma   90.00
#
_symmetry.space_group_name_H-M   'P 1'
#
loop_
_entity.id
_entity.type
_entity.pdbx_description
1 polymer ?
#
loop_
_entity_poly.entity_id
_entity_poly.type
_entity_poly.pdbx_seq_one_letter_code
_entity_poly.pdbx_strand_id
1 'polypeptide(L)'
;MTVVMVYDNSIPVPQDISNLLGVSKFSDIYYRKRSLDKWVSDICAEVNIKFVEISGDVQSDVEKIRQLGYLNTQNLVVMYMPSYVAFGCDEIDASLFLKKISYTRSSVAIVGNETLTGVKDIYLSAVVGQTARELLNALEYNSKPRDFIFNFIDNLKLLKSDVELIDMCDPLRFTDYLTSNFDVRFFNSVQPIDNFTLIKYSTDYKKLERECKYYDLLPPELKMFFIQTYDFRLESTGASYKMERLFVPDMALQWIHGSMNELNFERFIDKVFHFIKLRPVKKVDSVTAQEIHNDAFFGKVKERLLQLKSLPEYPSLEPYINSRFGDIDSLFQRYYSLFDKYGRSQSSNELRIGHGDLCFSNILYSKTTGLMRFIDPRGADTEDELYVSPYYDLAKLSHSVCGNYDFINYGLCSLDLEKNLSVRLTLNNSSPLWAKNIFQNKLKEIGYNPVLIRLFESSLFLSMVPLHIDSPKKVIAFLINAEIILDEIETQL
;
A
#
# COMPACT_ATOMS: atom_id res chain seq x y z
N MET A 1 -1.00 32.32 -21.55
CA MET A 1 -1.46 32.35 -20.16
C MET A 1 -0.47 31.52 -19.37
N THR A 2 0.18 32.10 -18.37
CA THR A 2 1.16 31.39 -17.55
C THR A 2 0.49 30.99 -16.25
N VAL A 3 0.53 29.69 -15.96
CA VAL A 3 -0.14 29.13 -14.79
C VAL A 3 0.90 28.42 -13.94
N VAL A 4 0.94 28.76 -12.65
CA VAL A 4 1.87 28.19 -11.68
C VAL A 4 1.06 27.58 -10.54
N MET A 5 1.37 26.35 -10.16
CA MET A 5 0.91 25.73 -8.92
C MET A 5 2.01 25.88 -7.87
N VAL A 6 1.72 26.60 -6.80
CA VAL A 6 2.51 26.63 -5.58
C VAL A 6 1.94 25.58 -4.63
N TYR A 7 2.64 24.46 -4.51
CA TYR A 7 2.29 23.37 -3.60
C TYR A 7 3.01 23.58 -2.26
N ASP A 8 2.24 23.85 -1.20
CA ASP A 8 2.77 24.25 0.10
C ASP A 8 2.96 23.08 1.04
N ASN A 9 4.18 22.58 1.06
CA ASN A 9 4.64 21.48 1.89
C ASN A 9 5.44 21.95 3.12
N SER A 10 5.26 23.22 3.53
CA SER A 10 5.84 23.77 4.76
C SER A 10 5.02 23.42 6.01
N ILE A 11 3.78 22.96 5.83
CA ILE A 11 2.85 22.70 6.93
C ILE A 11 3.18 21.36 7.59
N PRO A 12 3.40 21.33 8.92
CA PRO A 12 3.74 20.11 9.62
C PRO A 12 2.55 19.15 9.67
N VAL A 13 2.85 17.86 9.57
CA VAL A 13 1.87 16.78 9.78
C VAL A 13 1.43 16.77 11.24
N PRO A 14 0.10 16.73 11.55
CA PRO A 14 -0.38 16.62 12.92
C PRO A 14 0.19 15.40 13.64
N GLN A 15 0.42 15.52 14.95
CA GLN A 15 1.08 14.46 15.72
C GLN A 15 0.34 13.12 15.63
N ASP A 16 -0.99 13.12 15.63
CA ASP A 16 -1.80 11.90 15.51
C ASP A 16 -1.52 11.17 14.19
N ILE A 17 -1.46 11.91 13.07
CA ILE A 17 -1.13 11.37 11.74
C ILE A 17 0.32 10.90 11.68
N SER A 18 1.24 11.69 12.22
CA SER A 18 2.66 11.35 12.29
C SER A 18 2.88 10.09 13.14
N ASN A 19 2.10 9.87 14.20
CA ASN A 19 2.16 8.66 14.99
C ASN A 19 1.71 7.42 14.20
N LEU A 20 0.74 7.56 13.28
CA LEU A 20 0.26 6.48 12.42
C LEU A 20 1.35 6.04 11.43
N LEU A 21 1.80 6.93 10.54
CA LEU A 21 2.72 6.61 9.43
C LEU A 21 4.17 7.07 9.60
N GLY A 22 4.55 7.70 10.71
CA GLY A 22 5.93 8.17 10.92
C GLY A 22 6.39 9.24 9.92
N VAL A 23 5.47 9.82 9.15
CA VAL A 23 5.76 10.85 8.15
C VAL A 23 5.83 12.23 8.81
N SER A 24 6.74 13.06 8.34
CA SER A 24 6.92 14.45 8.80
C SER A 24 6.34 15.48 7.83
N LYS A 25 6.13 15.09 6.57
CA LYS A 25 5.55 15.91 5.50
C LYS A 25 4.45 15.14 4.76
N PHE A 26 3.42 15.86 4.31
CA PHE A 26 2.35 15.25 3.52
C PHE A 26 2.82 14.87 2.10
N SER A 27 3.78 15.59 1.52
CA SER A 27 4.39 15.21 0.23
C SER A 27 4.85 13.75 0.19
N ASP A 28 5.42 13.26 1.29
CA ASP A 28 6.12 11.98 1.36
C ASP A 28 5.15 10.79 1.49
N ILE A 29 3.85 11.08 1.57
CA ILE A 29 2.79 10.08 1.68
C ILE A 29 2.60 9.42 0.32
N TYR A 30 2.63 8.08 0.31
CA TYR A 30 2.53 7.31 -0.91
C TYR A 30 1.05 7.06 -1.21
N TYR A 31 0.62 7.55 -2.36
CA TYR A 31 -0.71 7.35 -2.92
C TYR A 31 -0.59 6.86 -4.36
N ARG A 32 -1.32 5.79 -4.72
CA ARG A 32 -1.28 5.15 -6.05
C ARG A 32 0.13 4.94 -6.61
N LYS A 33 1.04 4.40 -5.78
CA LYS A 33 2.44 4.03 -6.13
C LYS A 33 3.41 5.21 -6.29
N ARG A 34 2.99 6.45 -6.01
CA ARG A 34 3.84 7.66 -6.04
C ARG A 34 3.63 8.49 -4.79
N SER A 35 4.58 9.37 -4.47
CA SER A 35 4.41 10.35 -3.41
C SER A 35 3.40 11.44 -3.84
N LEU A 36 2.71 12.08 -2.89
CA LEU A 36 1.65 13.05 -3.19
C LEU A 36 2.14 14.25 -4.01
N ASP A 37 3.37 14.71 -3.76
CA ASP A 37 4.03 15.76 -4.55
C ASP A 37 4.15 15.36 -6.03
N LYS A 38 4.61 14.14 -6.31
CA LYS A 38 4.74 13.62 -7.68
C LYS A 38 3.39 13.48 -8.34
N TRP A 39 2.40 13.00 -7.59
CA TRP A 39 1.04 12.85 -8.10
C TRP A 39 0.45 14.20 -8.55
N VAL A 40 0.54 15.23 -7.71
CA VAL A 40 0.08 16.58 -8.06
C VAL A 40 0.92 17.22 -9.17
N SER A 41 2.24 17.00 -9.16
CA SER A 41 3.15 17.51 -10.20
C SER A 41 2.86 16.90 -11.58
N ASP A 42 2.58 15.60 -11.65
CA ASP A 42 2.27 14.90 -12.89
C ASP A 42 0.95 15.41 -13.50
N ILE A 43 -0.09 15.57 -12.67
CA ILE A 43 -1.37 16.18 -13.08
C ILE A 43 -1.16 17.61 -13.57
N CYS A 44 -0.35 18.41 -12.87
CA CYS A 44 -0.01 19.75 -13.32
C CYS A 44 0.67 19.72 -14.70
N ALA A 45 1.61 18.80 -14.93
CA ALA A 45 2.32 18.65 -16.19
C ALA A 45 1.38 18.29 -17.35
N GLU A 46 0.40 17.40 -17.14
CA GLU A 46 -0.60 17.03 -18.17
C GLU A 46 -1.39 18.22 -18.70
N VAL A 47 -1.64 19.22 -17.85
CA VAL A 47 -2.41 20.41 -18.19
C VAL A 47 -1.56 21.67 -18.37
N ASN A 48 -0.23 21.51 -18.52
CA ASN A 48 0.75 22.57 -18.73
C ASN A 48 0.79 23.63 -17.62
N ILE A 49 0.57 23.23 -16.37
CA ILE A 49 0.74 24.06 -15.18
C ILE A 49 2.17 23.85 -14.66
N LYS A 50 2.90 24.95 -14.43
CA LYS A 50 4.23 24.87 -13.82
C LYS A 50 4.09 24.54 -12.33
N PHE A 51 4.63 23.41 -11.90
CA PHE A 51 4.62 23.00 -10.49
C PHE A 51 5.83 23.54 -9.73
N VAL A 52 5.60 24.14 -8.56
CA VAL A 52 6.63 24.58 -7.62
C VAL A 52 6.23 24.16 -6.22
N GLU A 53 7.04 23.31 -5.60
CA GLU A 53 6.88 22.93 -4.20
C GLU A 53 7.70 23.84 -3.29
N ILE A 54 7.05 24.43 -2.29
CA ILE A 54 7.71 25.11 -1.17
C ILE A 54 7.71 24.19 0.05
N SER A 55 8.82 24.17 0.76
CA SER A 55 9.16 23.15 1.76
C SER A 55 9.25 23.69 3.19
N GLY A 56 9.20 25.02 3.35
CA GLY A 56 9.49 25.74 4.58
C GLY A 56 10.95 26.13 4.75
N ASP A 57 11.85 25.67 3.88
CA ASP A 57 13.24 26.15 3.81
C ASP A 57 13.27 27.48 3.06
N VAL A 58 13.46 28.57 3.82
CA VAL A 58 13.40 29.94 3.29
C VAL A 58 14.34 30.16 2.12
N GLN A 59 15.57 29.64 2.18
CA GLN A 59 16.56 29.89 1.14
C GLN A 59 16.22 29.13 -0.14
N SER A 60 15.87 27.84 0.00
CA SER A 60 15.49 26.99 -1.14
C SER A 60 14.19 27.47 -1.79
N ASP A 61 13.19 27.80 -0.99
CA ASP A 61 11.87 28.21 -1.47
C ASP A 61 11.96 29.55 -2.22
N VAL A 62 12.72 30.53 -1.70
CA VAL A 62 12.97 31.80 -2.39
C VAL A 62 13.69 31.59 -3.72
N GLU A 63 14.67 30.67 -3.78
CA GLU A 63 15.37 30.36 -5.03
C GLU A 63 14.43 29.77 -6.08
N LYS A 64 13.60 28.80 -5.71
CA LYS A 64 12.60 28.19 -6.61
C LYS A 64 11.60 29.23 -7.15
N ILE A 65 11.13 30.13 -6.30
CA ILE A 65 10.21 31.20 -6.73
C ILE A 65 10.93 32.19 -7.66
N ARG A 66 12.18 32.57 -7.37
CA ARG A 66 12.98 33.43 -8.26
C ARG A 66 13.24 32.80 -9.63
N GLN A 67 13.38 31.47 -9.72
CA GLN A 67 13.53 30.75 -10.99
C GLN A 67 12.28 30.87 -11.90
N LEU A 68 11.10 31.17 -11.35
CA LEU A 68 9.93 31.51 -12.17
C LEU A 68 10.14 32.81 -12.96
N GLY A 69 11.07 33.67 -12.52
CA GLY A 69 11.41 34.94 -13.14
C GLY A 69 10.31 36.01 -13.01
N TYR A 70 10.50 37.13 -13.72
CA TYR A 70 9.46 38.15 -13.87
C TYR A 70 8.45 37.68 -14.91
N LEU A 71 7.50 36.85 -14.47
CA LEU A 71 6.35 36.47 -15.29
C LEU A 71 5.50 37.71 -15.60
N ASN A 72 5.13 37.87 -16.87
CA ASN A 72 4.23 38.95 -17.28
C ASN A 72 2.90 38.81 -16.53
N THR A 73 2.47 39.88 -15.86
CA THR A 73 1.21 39.93 -15.12
C THR A 73 0.00 39.79 -16.04
N GLN A 74 0.14 40.16 -17.32
CA GLN A 74 -0.89 39.90 -18.33
C GLN A 74 -1.03 38.39 -18.56
N ASN A 75 -2.11 37.82 -18.01
CA ASN A 75 -2.46 36.40 -18.06
C ASN A 75 -1.63 35.48 -17.14
N LEU A 76 -1.17 35.99 -15.99
CA LEU A 76 -0.61 35.16 -14.91
C LEU A 76 -1.73 34.64 -13.99
N VAL A 77 -1.71 33.35 -13.70
CA VAL A 77 -2.50 32.71 -12.66
C VAL A 77 -1.57 31.94 -11.74
N VAL A 78 -1.68 32.19 -10.44
CA VAL A 78 -0.95 31.44 -9.41
C VAL A 78 -1.99 30.71 -8.59
N MET A 79 -1.94 29.39 -8.67
CA MET A 79 -2.67 28.49 -7.79
C MET A 79 -1.85 28.23 -6.54
N TYR A 80 -2.50 28.16 -5.40
CA TYR A 80 -1.90 27.76 -4.13
C TYR A 80 -2.71 26.62 -3.54
N MET A 81 -2.02 25.54 -3.20
CA MET A 81 -2.60 24.32 -2.62
C MET A 81 -1.73 23.82 -1.47
N PRO A 82 -2.25 23.79 -0.23
CA PRO A 82 -1.56 23.15 0.89
C PRO A 82 -1.35 21.65 0.66
N SER A 83 -0.23 21.09 1.10
CA SER A 83 0.09 19.68 0.89
C SER A 83 -0.77 18.71 1.69
N TYR A 84 -1.46 19.19 2.73
CA TYR A 84 -2.44 18.39 3.46
C TYR A 84 -3.76 18.21 2.69
N VAL A 85 -3.96 18.89 1.56
CA VAL A 85 -5.14 18.68 0.71
C VAL A 85 -4.78 17.64 -0.34
N ALA A 86 -5.53 16.56 -0.40
CA ALA A 86 -5.39 15.52 -1.41
C ALA A 86 -6.62 15.45 -2.32
N PHE A 87 -6.46 14.91 -3.53
CA PHE A 87 -7.58 14.71 -4.45
C PHE A 87 -8.18 13.31 -4.23
N GLY A 88 -9.46 13.25 -3.90
CA GLY A 88 -10.23 12.01 -3.72
C GLY A 88 -10.74 11.40 -5.04
N CYS A 89 -10.33 11.92 -6.19
CA CYS A 89 -10.77 11.47 -7.51
C CYS A 89 -9.62 10.83 -8.33
N ASP A 90 -9.92 10.37 -9.54
CA ASP A 90 -8.88 9.92 -10.46
C ASP A 90 -8.08 11.09 -11.08
N GLU A 91 -6.98 10.75 -11.75
CA GLU A 91 -6.05 11.71 -12.36
C GLU A 91 -6.71 12.51 -13.49
N ILE A 92 -7.63 11.90 -14.24
CA ILE A 92 -8.30 12.56 -15.38
C ILE A 92 -9.21 13.68 -14.86
N ASP A 93 -10.00 13.39 -13.82
CA ASP A 93 -10.90 14.35 -13.19
C ASP A 93 -10.12 15.45 -12.47
N ALA A 94 -9.03 15.11 -11.76
CA ALA A 94 -8.17 16.08 -11.10
C ALA A 94 -7.48 17.02 -12.12
N SER A 95 -6.94 16.46 -13.20
CA SER A 95 -6.34 17.23 -14.31
C SER A 95 -7.36 18.17 -14.94
N LEU A 96 -8.56 17.67 -15.26
CA LEU A 96 -9.63 18.49 -15.82
C LEU A 96 -10.05 19.62 -14.87
N PHE A 97 -10.14 19.35 -13.57
CA PHE A 97 -10.45 20.35 -12.56
C PHE A 97 -9.42 21.47 -12.49
N LEU A 98 -8.13 21.14 -12.38
CA LEU A 98 -7.05 22.14 -12.40
C LEU A 98 -7.04 22.93 -13.71
N LYS A 99 -7.28 22.26 -14.85
CA LYS A 99 -7.40 22.93 -16.15
C LYS A 99 -8.55 23.93 -16.18
N LYS A 100 -9.73 23.62 -15.63
CA LYS A 100 -10.85 24.57 -15.52
C LYS A 100 -10.45 25.81 -14.71
N ILE A 101 -9.85 25.61 -13.53
CA ILE A 101 -9.40 26.72 -12.66
C ILE A 101 -8.34 27.58 -13.38
N SER A 102 -7.48 26.96 -14.18
CA SER A 102 -6.42 27.64 -14.92
C SER A 102 -6.95 28.71 -15.89
N TYR A 103 -8.22 28.65 -16.30
CA TYR A 103 -8.84 29.63 -17.18
C TYR A 103 -9.58 30.76 -16.44
N THR A 104 -9.51 30.79 -15.10
CA THR A 104 -10.19 31.82 -14.33
C THR A 104 -9.68 33.22 -14.68
N ARG A 105 -10.59 34.19 -14.70
CA ARG A 105 -10.30 35.62 -14.90
C ARG A 105 -10.49 36.45 -13.65
N SER A 106 -11.03 35.85 -12.59
CA SER A 106 -11.20 36.42 -11.27
C SER A 106 -10.47 35.54 -10.26
N SER A 107 -9.95 36.15 -9.20
CA SER A 107 -9.37 35.37 -8.11
C SER A 107 -10.47 34.53 -7.42
N VAL A 108 -10.20 33.25 -7.17
CA VAL A 108 -11.16 32.28 -6.64
C VAL A 108 -10.56 31.50 -5.47
N ALA A 109 -11.42 31.04 -4.57
CA ALA A 109 -11.07 30.08 -3.53
C ALA A 109 -12.02 28.88 -3.60
N ILE A 110 -11.44 27.69 -3.63
CA ILE A 110 -12.15 26.41 -3.51
C ILE A 110 -12.20 26.06 -2.03
N VAL A 111 -13.41 25.91 -1.51
CA VAL A 111 -13.66 25.68 -0.08
C VAL A 111 -14.24 24.29 0.18
N GLY A 112 -13.84 23.68 1.30
CA GLY A 112 -14.32 22.37 1.73
C GLY A 112 -15.73 22.39 2.33
N ASN A 113 -16.15 23.51 2.91
CA ASN A 113 -17.44 23.71 3.57
C ASN A 113 -18.15 24.96 3.02
N GLU A 114 -19.49 25.01 3.13
CA GLU A 114 -20.28 26.15 2.66
C GLU A 114 -20.01 27.45 3.44
N THR A 115 -19.55 27.32 4.68
CA THR A 115 -19.17 28.44 5.55
C THR A 115 -17.67 28.43 5.81
N LEU A 116 -17.00 29.53 5.44
CA LEU A 116 -15.62 29.82 5.84
C LEU A 116 -15.57 30.17 7.32
N THR A 117 -14.89 29.35 8.10
CA THR A 117 -14.56 29.60 9.50
C THR A 117 -13.10 30.00 9.68
N GLY A 118 -12.24 29.74 8.69
CA GLY A 118 -10.87 30.25 8.62
C GLY A 118 -10.09 29.78 7.38
N VAL A 119 -8.78 30.09 7.32
CA VAL A 119 -7.91 29.72 6.18
C VAL A 119 -7.83 28.21 5.94
N LYS A 120 -8.16 27.40 6.95
CA LYS A 120 -8.17 25.92 6.87
C LYS A 120 -9.25 25.38 5.95
N ASP A 121 -10.33 26.14 5.78
CA ASP A 121 -11.43 25.77 4.90
C ASP A 121 -11.13 26.03 3.42
N ILE A 122 -10.05 26.77 3.11
CA ILE A 122 -9.58 26.99 1.74
C ILE A 122 -8.65 25.83 1.35
N TYR A 123 -9.11 24.99 0.45
CA TYR A 123 -8.37 23.83 -0.04
C TYR A 123 -7.49 24.16 -1.24
N LEU A 124 -7.93 25.06 -2.10
CA LEU A 124 -7.16 25.58 -3.21
C LEU A 124 -7.57 27.03 -3.44
N SER A 125 -6.60 27.90 -3.76
CA SER A 125 -6.90 29.25 -4.25
C SER A 125 -6.23 29.48 -5.58
N ALA A 126 -6.83 30.29 -6.44
CA ALA A 126 -6.22 30.74 -7.68
C ALA A 126 -6.37 32.26 -7.77
N VAL A 127 -5.24 32.96 -7.72
CA VAL A 127 -5.17 34.42 -7.84
C VAL A 127 -4.65 34.79 -9.22
N VAL A 128 -5.12 35.92 -9.74
CA VAL A 128 -4.85 36.33 -11.13
C VAL A 128 -4.16 37.70 -11.20
N GLY A 129 -3.36 37.91 -12.26
CA GLY A 129 -2.81 39.21 -12.60
C GLY A 129 -1.88 39.80 -11.53
N GLN A 130 -2.18 41.02 -11.08
CA GLN A 130 -1.36 41.74 -10.10
C GLN A 130 -1.33 41.05 -8.73
N THR A 131 -2.47 40.55 -8.26
CA THR A 131 -2.55 39.80 -6.98
C THR A 131 -1.72 38.51 -7.03
N ALA A 132 -1.67 37.85 -8.19
CA ALA A 132 -0.81 36.69 -8.39
C ALA A 132 0.68 37.04 -8.24
N ARG A 133 1.10 38.20 -8.75
CA ARG A 133 2.46 38.70 -8.58
C ARG A 133 2.75 39.09 -7.13
N GLU A 134 1.79 39.71 -6.45
CA GLU A 134 1.92 40.05 -5.02
C GLU A 134 2.07 38.80 -4.15
N LEU A 135 1.35 37.71 -4.44
CA LEU A 135 1.53 36.43 -3.76
C LEU A 135 2.95 35.85 -3.97
N LEU A 136 3.45 35.85 -5.22
CA LEU A 136 4.82 35.38 -5.50
C LEU A 136 5.87 36.26 -4.82
N ASN A 137 5.70 37.58 -4.83
CA ASN A 137 6.59 38.50 -4.11
C ASN A 137 6.54 38.24 -2.59
N ALA A 138 5.35 38.01 -2.02
CA ALA A 138 5.20 37.69 -0.60
C ALA A 138 5.99 36.43 -0.23
N LEU A 139 5.98 35.41 -1.10
CA LEU A 139 6.79 34.20 -0.96
C LEU A 139 8.29 34.49 -1.06
N GLU A 140 8.73 35.36 -1.98
CA GLU A 140 10.15 35.79 -2.10
C GLU A 140 10.67 36.51 -0.83
N TYR A 141 9.78 37.15 -0.07
CA TYR A 141 10.09 37.86 1.19
C TYR A 141 9.73 37.07 2.45
N ASN A 142 9.55 35.75 2.33
CA ASN A 142 9.28 34.85 3.46
C ASN A 142 7.99 35.18 4.24
N SER A 143 6.98 35.72 3.56
CA SER A 143 5.63 35.84 4.13
C SER A 143 4.93 34.50 4.07
N LYS A 144 4.13 34.17 5.09
CA LYS A 144 3.29 32.96 5.06
C LYS A 144 2.21 33.12 3.98
N PRO A 145 2.21 32.31 2.91
CA PRO A 145 1.27 32.47 1.80
C PRO A 145 -0.20 32.36 2.23
N ARG A 146 -0.49 31.58 3.28
CA ARG A 146 -1.83 31.47 3.87
C ARG A 146 -2.33 32.77 4.48
N ASP A 147 -1.47 33.50 5.17
CA ASP A 147 -1.83 34.78 5.78
C ASP A 147 -2.11 35.81 4.69
N PHE A 148 -1.34 35.78 3.60
CA PHE A 148 -1.65 36.57 2.40
C PHE A 148 -3.03 36.21 1.85
N ILE A 149 -3.28 34.93 1.53
CA ILE A 149 -4.56 34.49 0.94
C ILE A 149 -5.75 34.85 1.85
N PHE A 150 -5.60 34.71 3.16
CA PHE A 150 -6.64 35.07 4.12
C PHE A 150 -6.91 36.58 4.15
N ASN A 151 -5.88 37.43 4.11
CA ASN A 151 -6.05 38.88 4.05
C ASN A 151 -6.75 39.34 2.76
N PHE A 152 -6.68 38.53 1.70
CA PHE A 152 -7.35 38.79 0.41
C PHE A 152 -8.66 38.03 0.23
N ILE A 153 -9.17 37.33 1.26
CA ILE A 153 -10.30 36.41 1.14
C ILE A 153 -11.58 37.09 0.63
N ASP A 154 -11.84 38.34 1.05
CA ASP A 154 -13.01 39.13 0.63
C ASP A 154 -13.00 39.46 -0.87
N ASN A 155 -11.82 39.38 -1.51
CA ASN A 155 -11.64 39.58 -2.95
C ASN A 155 -11.66 38.26 -3.74
N LEU A 156 -11.80 37.11 -3.05
CA LEU A 156 -11.88 35.80 -3.68
C LEU A 156 -13.33 35.39 -3.87
N LYS A 157 -13.68 34.98 -5.09
CA LYS A 157 -14.97 34.34 -5.32
C LYS A 157 -14.91 32.90 -4.81
N LEU A 158 -15.77 32.58 -3.85
CA LEU A 158 -15.88 31.22 -3.30
C LEU A 158 -16.58 30.31 -4.30
N LEU A 159 -15.98 29.15 -4.53
CA LEU A 159 -16.52 28.10 -5.38
C LEU A 159 -16.52 26.78 -4.61
N LYS A 160 -17.55 25.97 -4.89
CA LYS A 160 -17.53 24.56 -4.52
C LYS A 160 -16.64 23.80 -5.50
N SER A 161 -15.99 22.77 -5.00
CA SER A 161 -15.20 21.88 -5.86
C SER A 161 -16.11 20.97 -6.69
N ASP A 162 -15.77 20.79 -7.97
CA ASP A 162 -16.39 19.78 -8.84
C ASP A 162 -15.82 18.37 -8.56
N VAL A 163 -14.71 18.29 -7.81
CA VAL A 163 -14.01 17.04 -7.44
C VAL A 163 -13.89 16.92 -5.93
N GLU A 164 -13.78 15.70 -5.43
CA GLU A 164 -13.55 15.47 -4.01
C GLU A 164 -12.13 15.94 -3.62
N LEU A 165 -12.07 16.81 -2.62
CA LEU A 165 -10.83 17.27 -2.00
C LEU A 165 -10.85 16.88 -0.52
N ILE A 166 -9.78 16.22 -0.10
CA ILE A 166 -9.69 15.54 1.19
C ILE A 166 -8.72 16.30 2.08
N ASP A 167 -9.15 16.63 3.29
CA ASP A 167 -8.29 17.20 4.32
C ASP A 167 -7.58 16.08 5.07
N MET A 168 -6.29 15.93 4.79
CA MET A 168 -5.41 14.93 5.39
C MET A 168 -4.99 15.28 6.82
N CYS A 169 -5.36 16.46 7.34
CA CYS A 169 -5.18 16.77 8.75
C CYS A 169 -6.22 16.08 9.65
N ASP A 170 -7.35 15.64 9.09
CA ASP A 170 -8.35 14.84 9.81
C ASP A 170 -7.94 13.35 9.76
N PRO A 171 -7.64 12.71 10.92
CA PRO A 171 -7.27 11.30 10.97
C PRO A 171 -8.26 10.34 10.31
N LEU A 172 -9.56 10.65 10.34
CA LEU A 172 -10.59 9.82 9.73
C LEU A 172 -10.42 9.82 8.20
N ARG A 173 -10.41 11.02 7.63
CA ARG A 173 -10.24 11.25 6.19
C ARG A 173 -8.89 10.75 5.69
N PHE A 174 -7.85 10.94 6.49
CA PHE A 174 -6.52 10.42 6.24
C PHE A 174 -6.49 8.90 6.09
N THR A 175 -7.07 8.17 7.04
CA THR A 175 -7.12 6.71 6.98
C THR A 175 -7.97 6.20 5.82
N ASP A 176 -9.07 6.88 5.48
CA ASP A 176 -9.91 6.52 4.31
C ASP A 176 -9.15 6.72 3.00
N TYR A 177 -8.42 7.82 2.91
CA TYR A 177 -7.60 8.11 1.73
C TYR A 177 -6.53 7.05 1.50
N LEU A 178 -5.89 6.57 2.58
CA LEU A 178 -4.87 5.54 2.49
C LEU A 178 -5.44 4.15 2.21
N THR A 179 -6.61 3.84 2.75
CA THR A 179 -7.27 2.53 2.56
C THR A 179 -7.98 2.44 1.21
N SER A 180 -8.40 3.56 0.60
CA SER A 180 -8.89 3.57 -0.78
C SER A 180 -7.80 3.28 -1.83
N ASN A 181 -6.52 3.23 -1.41
CA ASN A 181 -5.35 2.90 -2.23
C ASN A 181 -5.17 1.40 -2.49
N PHE A 182 -5.92 0.52 -1.81
CA PHE A 182 -5.93 -0.89 -2.18
C PHE A 182 -6.53 -1.00 -3.56
N ASP A 183 -5.70 -1.34 -4.57
CA ASP A 183 -6.09 -1.65 -5.95
C ASP A 183 -7.50 -2.25 -5.89
N VAL A 184 -8.50 -1.50 -6.37
CA VAL A 184 -9.90 -1.93 -6.42
C VAL A 184 -9.91 -3.11 -7.37
N ARG A 185 -9.58 -4.30 -6.84
CA ARG A 185 -9.85 -5.56 -7.52
C ARG A 185 -11.33 -5.46 -7.82
N PHE A 186 -11.70 -5.53 -9.09
CA PHE A 186 -13.03 -5.33 -9.67
C PHE A 186 -14.20 -6.10 -9.01
N PHE A 187 -13.94 -6.80 -7.89
CA PHE A 187 -14.81 -7.76 -7.20
C PHE A 187 -15.11 -7.41 -5.74
N ASN A 188 -14.34 -6.55 -5.04
CA ASN A 188 -14.56 -6.25 -3.62
C ASN A 188 -14.58 -4.72 -3.38
N SER A 189 -15.65 -4.20 -2.79
CA SER A 189 -15.72 -2.81 -2.33
C SER A 189 -15.85 -2.78 -0.81
N VAL A 190 -14.91 -2.11 -0.13
CA VAL A 190 -15.03 -1.77 1.29
C VAL A 190 -15.40 -0.29 1.35
N GLN A 191 -16.51 0.03 2.00
CA GLN A 191 -17.02 1.40 2.09
C GLN A 191 -17.42 1.73 3.53
N PRO A 192 -17.17 2.95 4.01
CA PRO A 192 -17.74 3.41 5.27
C PRO A 192 -19.25 3.64 5.11
N ILE A 193 -20.04 3.06 6.02
CA ILE A 193 -21.46 3.45 6.18
C ILE A 193 -21.54 4.72 7.03
N ASP A 194 -20.70 4.78 8.06
CA ASP A 194 -20.59 5.89 9.00
C ASP A 194 -19.17 5.94 9.62
N ASN A 195 -19.01 6.70 10.69
CA ASN A 195 -17.74 6.86 11.40
C ASN A 195 -17.33 5.61 12.21
N PHE A 196 -18.15 4.59 12.31
CA PHE A 196 -17.93 3.42 13.19
C PHE A 196 -18.00 2.09 12.44
N THR A 197 -18.61 2.06 11.27
CA THR A 197 -18.95 0.83 10.55
C THR A 197 -18.44 0.85 9.11
N LEU A 198 -17.76 -0.23 8.72
CA LEU A 198 -17.43 -0.54 7.33
C LEU A 198 -18.37 -1.63 6.82
N ILE A 199 -18.74 -1.54 5.54
CA ILE A 199 -19.39 -2.61 4.79
C ILE A 199 -18.42 -3.13 3.74
N LYS A 200 -18.23 -4.45 3.70
CA LYS A 200 -17.54 -5.14 2.62
C LYS A 200 -18.57 -5.80 1.73
N TYR A 201 -18.54 -5.48 0.45
CA TYR A 201 -19.39 -6.07 -0.58
C TYR A 201 -18.55 -6.81 -1.62
N SER A 202 -19.06 -7.92 -2.13
CA SER A 202 -18.44 -8.68 -3.22
C SER A 202 -19.48 -9.37 -4.09
N THR A 203 -19.20 -9.47 -5.38
CA THR A 203 -19.97 -10.33 -6.30
C THR A 203 -19.72 -11.81 -6.04
N ASP A 204 -18.57 -12.18 -5.46
CA ASP A 204 -18.27 -13.55 -5.03
C ASP A 204 -18.83 -13.80 -3.63
N TYR A 205 -20.15 -14.03 -3.56
CA TYR A 205 -20.83 -14.22 -2.29
C TYR A 205 -20.30 -15.42 -1.49
N LYS A 206 -19.86 -16.49 -2.17
CA LYS A 206 -19.34 -17.69 -1.51
C LYS A 206 -18.05 -17.39 -0.75
N LYS A 207 -17.18 -16.56 -1.34
CA LYS A 207 -15.97 -16.10 -0.67
C LYS A 207 -16.29 -15.30 0.59
N LEU A 208 -17.20 -14.32 0.52
CA LEU A 208 -17.56 -13.52 1.69
C LEU A 208 -18.27 -14.35 2.78
N GLU A 209 -19.12 -15.29 2.39
CA GLU A 209 -19.77 -16.21 3.32
C GLU A 209 -18.72 -17.04 4.08
N ARG A 210 -17.72 -17.57 3.38
CA ARG A 210 -16.59 -18.30 3.98
C ARG A 210 -15.74 -17.43 4.90
N GLU A 211 -15.51 -16.15 4.56
CA GLU A 211 -14.83 -15.19 5.44
C GLU A 211 -15.62 -14.96 6.74
N CYS A 212 -16.96 -14.87 6.67
CA CYS A 212 -17.79 -14.71 7.86
C CYS A 212 -17.76 -15.96 8.75
N LYS A 213 -18.00 -17.14 8.16
CA LYS A 213 -17.95 -18.42 8.87
C LYS A 213 -16.60 -18.67 9.52
N TYR A 214 -15.51 -18.23 8.90
CA TYR A 214 -14.17 -18.34 9.48
C TYR A 214 -14.11 -17.71 10.89
N TYR A 215 -14.63 -16.50 11.08
CA TYR A 215 -14.63 -15.85 12.40
C TYR A 215 -15.47 -16.62 13.43
N ASP A 216 -16.61 -17.16 13.01
CA ASP A 216 -17.49 -17.93 13.89
C ASP A 216 -16.84 -19.23 14.37
N LEU A 217 -16.12 -19.90 13.45
CA LEU A 217 -15.40 -21.15 13.70
C LEU A 217 -14.11 -20.99 14.52
N LEU A 218 -13.60 -19.77 14.69
CA LEU A 218 -12.39 -19.54 15.48
C LEU A 218 -12.57 -19.91 16.97
N PRO A 219 -11.58 -20.57 17.59
CA PRO A 219 -11.51 -20.73 19.03
C PRO A 219 -11.56 -19.37 19.76
N PRO A 220 -12.21 -19.28 20.94
CA PRO A 220 -12.36 -18.03 21.69
C PRO A 220 -11.06 -17.26 21.90
N GLU A 221 -9.96 -17.97 22.21
CA GLU A 221 -8.63 -17.40 22.44
C GLU A 221 -8.02 -16.74 21.21
N LEU A 222 -8.44 -17.12 19.99
CA LEU A 222 -7.96 -16.51 18.75
C LEU A 222 -8.82 -15.32 18.30
N LYS A 223 -10.09 -15.23 18.73
CA LYS A 223 -11.02 -14.17 18.27
C LYS A 223 -10.49 -12.76 18.55
N MET A 224 -9.68 -12.57 19.59
CA MET A 224 -9.05 -11.28 19.89
C MET A 224 -8.09 -10.77 18.80
N PHE A 225 -7.60 -11.66 17.91
CA PHE A 225 -6.69 -11.28 16.84
C PHE A 225 -7.40 -10.96 15.54
N PHE A 226 -8.68 -11.27 15.36
CA PHE A 226 -9.38 -11.07 14.09
C PHE A 226 -10.43 -9.98 14.21
N ILE A 227 -10.68 -9.25 13.12
CA ILE A 227 -11.83 -8.34 13.07
C ILE A 227 -13.12 -9.16 13.13
N GLN A 228 -14.07 -8.74 13.97
CA GLN A 228 -15.38 -9.37 14.01
C GLN A 228 -16.20 -8.94 12.81
N THR A 229 -16.74 -9.92 12.09
CA THR A 229 -17.73 -9.71 11.03
C THR A 229 -19.14 -9.94 11.59
N TYR A 230 -20.12 -9.20 11.09
CA TYR A 230 -21.53 -9.31 11.50
C TYR A 230 -22.48 -8.82 10.40
N ASP A 231 -23.78 -9.09 10.56
CA ASP A 231 -24.84 -8.64 9.62
C ASP A 231 -24.56 -9.06 8.16
N PHE A 232 -24.21 -10.33 7.94
CA PHE A 232 -24.05 -10.89 6.61
C PHE A 232 -25.39 -10.92 5.86
N ARG A 233 -25.40 -10.44 4.62
CA ARG A 233 -26.59 -10.34 3.76
C ARG A 233 -26.28 -10.81 2.35
N LEU A 234 -27.20 -11.59 1.79
CA LEU A 234 -27.22 -11.85 0.36
C LEU A 234 -27.88 -10.65 -0.33
N GLU A 235 -27.16 -10.06 -1.28
CA GLU A 235 -27.62 -8.93 -2.08
C GLU A 235 -28.04 -9.43 -3.48
N SER A 236 -28.69 -8.57 -4.27
CA SER A 236 -29.16 -8.96 -5.61
C SER A 236 -28.06 -9.42 -6.57
N THR A 237 -26.83 -8.92 -6.38
CA THR A 237 -25.68 -9.12 -7.29
C THR A 237 -24.46 -9.70 -6.57
N GLY A 238 -24.61 -10.13 -5.30
CA GLY A 238 -23.48 -10.53 -4.48
C GLY A 238 -23.85 -10.76 -3.02
N ALA A 239 -22.92 -10.47 -2.11
CA ALA A 239 -23.18 -10.44 -0.68
C ALA A 239 -22.44 -9.29 -0.01
N SER A 240 -22.86 -8.97 1.20
CA SER A 240 -22.23 -7.98 2.06
C SER A 240 -22.11 -8.47 3.50
N TYR A 241 -21.15 -7.94 4.24
CA TYR A 241 -21.11 -8.01 5.70
C TYR A 241 -20.55 -6.72 6.27
N LYS A 242 -20.80 -6.49 7.56
CA LYS A 242 -20.31 -5.34 8.32
C LYS A 242 -19.17 -5.73 9.25
N MET A 243 -18.33 -4.75 9.54
CA MET A 243 -17.26 -4.84 10.52
C MET A 243 -17.01 -3.49 11.18
N GLU A 244 -16.39 -3.51 12.36
CA GLU A 244 -15.95 -2.30 13.04
C GLU A 244 -14.93 -1.53 12.20
N ARG A 245 -15.10 -0.21 12.11
CA ARG A 245 -14.14 0.68 11.48
C ARG A 245 -13.03 1.02 12.46
N LEU A 246 -11.84 0.45 12.22
CA LEU A 246 -10.65 0.75 13.01
C LEU A 246 -9.79 1.81 12.32
N PHE A 247 -9.47 2.88 13.06
CA PHE A 247 -8.57 3.96 12.62
C PHE A 247 -7.10 3.58 12.82
N VAL A 248 -6.72 2.43 12.27
CA VAL A 248 -5.40 1.85 12.42
C VAL A 248 -4.91 1.47 11.03
N PRO A 249 -3.77 2.01 10.56
CA PRO A 249 -3.20 1.59 9.29
C PRO A 249 -2.75 0.13 9.38
N ASP A 250 -2.80 -0.55 8.24
CA ASP A 250 -2.15 -1.84 8.12
C ASP A 250 -0.62 -1.70 8.29
N MET A 251 -0.01 -2.83 8.61
CA MET A 251 1.42 -2.90 8.86
C MET A 251 2.22 -2.65 7.58
N ALA A 252 1.69 -2.92 6.38
CA ALA A 252 2.43 -2.72 5.13
C ALA A 252 2.61 -1.23 4.84
N LEU A 253 1.57 -0.41 5.01
CA LEU A 253 1.69 1.05 4.94
C LEU A 253 2.72 1.58 5.94
N GLN A 254 2.67 1.14 7.20
CA GLN A 254 3.67 1.54 8.20
C GLN A 254 5.09 1.07 7.83
N TRP A 255 5.21 -0.08 7.17
CA TRP A 255 6.49 -0.65 6.76
C TRP A 255 7.14 0.15 5.64
N ILE A 256 6.39 0.41 4.55
CA ILE A 256 6.93 1.13 3.38
C ILE A 256 7.27 2.59 3.69
N HIS A 257 6.57 3.18 4.65
CA HIS A 257 6.82 4.53 5.15
C HIS A 257 7.97 4.62 6.15
N GLY A 258 8.58 3.49 6.53
CA GLY A 258 9.68 3.49 7.51
C GLY A 258 9.23 3.90 8.92
N SER A 259 7.94 3.74 9.24
CA SER A 259 7.35 4.18 10.52
C SER A 259 7.75 3.31 11.72
N MET A 260 8.52 2.27 11.48
CA MET A 260 8.96 1.29 12.47
C MET A 260 10.45 1.44 12.76
N ASN A 261 10.77 1.53 14.04
CA ASN A 261 12.11 1.30 14.55
C ASN A 261 12.20 -0.12 15.14
N GLU A 262 13.41 -0.51 15.54
CA GLU A 262 13.71 -1.82 16.10
C GLU A 262 12.79 -2.16 17.28
N LEU A 263 12.67 -1.29 18.28
CA LEU A 263 11.83 -1.50 19.47
C LEU A 263 10.34 -1.70 19.13
N ASN A 264 9.78 -0.87 18.26
CA ASN A 264 8.37 -0.96 17.87
C ASN A 264 8.10 -2.25 17.09
N PHE A 265 9.06 -2.67 16.26
CA PHE A 265 8.97 -3.91 15.51
C PHE A 265 9.11 -5.14 16.39
N GLU A 266 10.01 -5.14 17.39
CA GLU A 266 10.10 -6.21 18.39
C GLU A 266 8.76 -6.43 19.09
N ARG A 267 8.10 -5.35 19.53
CA ARG A 267 6.77 -5.43 20.15
C ARG A 267 5.70 -5.97 19.21
N PHE A 268 5.72 -5.51 17.96
CA PHE A 268 4.81 -5.99 16.93
C PHE A 268 5.00 -7.49 16.68
N ILE A 269 6.23 -7.91 16.41
CA ILE A 269 6.54 -9.30 16.04
C ILE A 269 6.38 -10.23 17.22
N ASP A 270 6.65 -9.79 18.46
CA ASP A 270 6.32 -10.56 19.68
C ASP A 270 4.84 -10.89 19.75
N LYS A 271 3.96 -9.94 19.45
CA LYS A 271 2.52 -10.16 19.47
C LYS A 271 2.04 -11.04 18.30
N VAL A 272 2.66 -10.91 17.12
CA VAL A 272 2.43 -11.86 16.01
C VAL A 272 2.86 -13.28 16.41
N PHE A 273 4.04 -13.45 17.00
CA PHE A 273 4.51 -14.77 17.43
C PHE A 273 3.75 -15.31 18.63
N HIS A 274 3.15 -14.46 19.46
CA HIS A 274 2.19 -14.88 20.47
C HIS A 274 0.97 -15.54 19.82
N PHE A 275 0.39 -14.93 18.77
CA PHE A 275 -0.65 -15.57 17.96
C PHE A 275 -0.16 -16.90 17.36
N ILE A 276 1.01 -16.92 16.71
CA ILE A 276 1.55 -18.12 16.07
C ILE A 276 1.65 -19.30 17.05
N LYS A 277 2.08 -19.05 18.29
CA LYS A 277 2.22 -20.05 19.35
C LYS A 277 0.87 -20.49 19.94
N LEU A 278 -0.10 -19.58 20.02
CA LEU A 278 -1.43 -19.81 20.60
C LEU A 278 -2.32 -20.70 19.71
N ARG A 279 -2.06 -20.76 18.41
CA ARG A 279 -2.87 -21.54 17.44
C ARG A 279 -2.97 -23.01 17.87
N PRO A 280 -4.20 -23.57 17.98
CA PRO A 280 -4.42 -24.98 18.29
C PRO A 280 -3.69 -25.93 17.33
N VAL A 281 -3.38 -27.12 17.84
CA VAL A 281 -2.75 -28.21 17.10
C VAL A 281 -3.82 -29.21 16.67
N LYS A 282 -3.85 -29.53 15.38
CA LYS A 282 -4.53 -30.72 14.87
C LYS A 282 -3.49 -31.73 14.41
N LYS A 283 -3.50 -32.92 15.00
CA LYS A 283 -2.64 -34.03 14.57
C LYS A 283 -3.27 -34.74 13.39
N VAL A 284 -2.46 -35.05 12.38
CA VAL A 284 -2.82 -35.84 11.21
C VAL A 284 -1.78 -36.93 10.96
N ASP A 285 -2.14 -37.95 10.19
CA ASP A 285 -1.18 -38.97 9.77
C ASP A 285 -0.16 -38.38 8.76
N SER A 286 0.97 -39.07 8.60
CA SER A 286 2.07 -38.58 7.77
C SER A 286 1.75 -38.50 6.28
N VAL A 287 0.80 -39.29 5.77
CA VAL A 287 0.39 -39.22 4.36
C VAL A 287 -0.37 -37.92 4.14
N THR A 288 -1.39 -37.66 4.96
CA THR A 288 -2.17 -36.41 4.93
C THR A 288 -1.29 -35.18 5.13
N ALA A 289 -0.36 -35.22 6.10
CA ALA A 289 0.60 -34.13 6.34
C ALA A 289 1.45 -33.81 5.10
N GLN A 290 1.95 -34.85 4.44
CA GLN A 290 2.78 -34.71 3.25
C GLN A 290 1.99 -34.19 2.05
N GLU A 291 0.75 -34.63 1.87
CA GLU A 291 -0.15 -34.15 0.81
C GLU A 291 -0.43 -32.66 0.98
N ILE A 292 -0.83 -32.22 2.17
CA ILE A 292 -1.10 -30.80 2.47
C ILE A 292 0.15 -29.94 2.25
N HIS A 293 1.31 -30.41 2.70
CA HIS A 293 2.58 -29.69 2.54
C HIS A 293 3.00 -29.58 1.07
N ASN A 294 2.92 -30.68 0.32
CA ASN A 294 3.24 -30.70 -1.09
C ASN A 294 2.26 -29.87 -1.92
N ASP A 295 0.97 -29.90 -1.60
CA ASP A 295 -0.03 -29.07 -2.28
C ASP A 295 0.27 -27.58 -2.06
N ALA A 296 0.55 -27.18 -0.82
CA ALA A 296 0.79 -25.79 -0.45
C ALA A 296 2.01 -25.17 -1.13
N PHE A 297 3.11 -25.93 -1.29
CA PHE A 297 4.40 -25.40 -1.73
C PHE A 297 4.85 -25.89 -3.11
N PHE A 298 4.31 -27.00 -3.63
CA PHE A 298 4.66 -27.52 -4.95
C PHE A 298 3.46 -27.54 -5.90
N GLY A 299 2.37 -28.20 -5.51
CA GLY A 299 1.17 -28.38 -6.35
C GLY A 299 0.61 -27.04 -6.82
N LYS A 300 0.39 -26.14 -5.86
CA LYS A 300 -0.10 -24.78 -6.10
C LYS A 300 0.84 -23.95 -6.99
N VAL A 301 2.16 -24.06 -6.82
CA VAL A 301 3.12 -23.32 -7.67
C VAL A 301 3.03 -23.81 -9.10
N LYS A 302 3.06 -25.12 -9.31
CA LYS A 302 2.97 -25.73 -10.63
C LYS A 302 1.69 -25.33 -11.35
N GLU A 303 0.54 -25.43 -10.68
CA GLU A 303 -0.76 -25.03 -11.23
C GLU A 303 -0.78 -23.55 -11.64
N ARG A 304 -0.25 -22.67 -10.77
CA ARG A 304 -0.25 -21.22 -11.01
C ARG A 304 0.68 -20.79 -12.14
N LEU A 305 1.81 -21.46 -12.33
CA LEU A 305 2.70 -21.19 -13.46
C LEU A 305 2.11 -21.69 -14.79
N LEU A 306 1.39 -22.82 -14.78
CA LEU A 306 0.62 -23.27 -15.94
C LEU A 306 -0.52 -22.29 -16.27
N GLN A 307 -1.21 -21.78 -15.25
CA GLN A 307 -2.21 -20.72 -15.42
C GLN A 307 -1.59 -19.46 -16.01
N LEU A 308 -0.43 -19.01 -15.50
CA LEU A 308 0.26 -17.83 -16.03
C LEU A 308 0.52 -17.97 -17.54
N LYS A 309 1.03 -19.13 -17.99
CA LYS A 309 1.30 -19.40 -19.40
C LYS A 309 0.06 -19.39 -20.29
N SER A 310 -1.13 -19.66 -19.75
CA SER A 310 -2.37 -19.65 -20.52
C SER A 310 -3.03 -18.28 -20.61
N LEU A 311 -2.52 -17.27 -19.88
CA LEU A 311 -3.08 -15.92 -19.90
C LEU A 311 -2.69 -15.16 -21.19
N PRO A 312 -3.62 -14.39 -21.79
CA PRO A 312 -3.37 -13.64 -23.03
C PRO A 312 -2.20 -12.64 -22.95
N GLU A 313 -1.89 -12.15 -21.75
CA GLU A 313 -0.84 -11.17 -21.50
C GLU A 313 0.56 -11.81 -21.45
N TYR A 314 0.66 -13.13 -21.21
CA TYR A 314 1.95 -13.83 -21.05
C TYR A 314 2.94 -13.65 -22.20
N PRO A 315 2.53 -13.68 -23.50
CA PRO A 315 3.45 -13.44 -24.62
C PRO A 315 4.18 -12.08 -24.55
N SER A 316 3.61 -11.08 -23.87
CA SER A 316 4.29 -9.78 -23.67
C SER A 316 5.37 -9.84 -22.60
N LEU A 317 5.28 -10.79 -21.66
CA LEU A 317 6.20 -10.99 -20.55
C LEU A 317 7.34 -11.94 -20.91
N GLU A 318 7.04 -12.92 -21.78
CA GLU A 318 7.94 -14.00 -22.16
C GLU A 318 9.35 -13.54 -22.60
N PRO A 319 9.54 -12.49 -23.41
CA PRO A 319 10.88 -12.01 -23.77
C PRO A 319 11.72 -11.62 -22.54
N TYR A 320 11.12 -10.97 -21.56
CA TYR A 320 11.79 -10.55 -20.34
C TYR A 320 12.11 -11.74 -19.43
N ILE A 321 11.18 -12.69 -19.33
CA ILE A 321 11.37 -13.95 -18.60
C ILE A 321 12.53 -14.74 -19.22
N ASN A 322 12.50 -14.94 -20.54
CA ASN A 322 13.51 -15.72 -21.25
C ASN A 322 14.89 -15.06 -21.21
N SER A 323 14.96 -13.73 -21.29
CA SER A 323 16.23 -12.99 -21.22
C SER A 323 16.96 -13.19 -19.89
N ARG A 324 16.24 -13.46 -18.80
CA ARG A 324 16.82 -13.58 -17.45
C ARG A 324 16.94 -15.02 -16.99
N PHE A 325 15.90 -15.82 -17.18
CA PHE A 325 15.81 -17.17 -16.62
C PHE A 325 15.99 -18.28 -17.67
N GLY A 326 16.11 -17.92 -18.96
CA GLY A 326 16.01 -18.86 -20.09
C GLY A 326 14.55 -19.16 -20.44
N ASP A 327 13.79 -19.64 -19.46
CA ASP A 327 12.34 -19.72 -19.47
C ASP A 327 11.81 -19.81 -18.02
N ILE A 328 10.48 -19.74 -17.86
CA ILE A 328 9.85 -19.83 -16.53
C ILE A 328 9.94 -21.25 -15.93
N ASP A 329 10.07 -22.29 -16.77
CA ASP A 329 10.19 -23.67 -16.29
C ASP A 329 11.55 -23.89 -15.64
N SER A 330 12.60 -23.24 -16.12
CA SER A 330 13.96 -23.31 -15.60
C SER A 330 14.02 -22.73 -14.19
N LEU A 331 13.38 -21.57 -13.98
CA LEU A 331 13.22 -21.01 -12.63
C LEU A 331 12.41 -21.95 -11.72
N PHE A 332 11.33 -22.54 -12.23
CA PHE A 332 10.54 -23.52 -11.47
C PHE A 332 11.34 -24.78 -11.13
N GLN A 333 12.14 -25.32 -12.06
CA GLN A 333 12.98 -26.50 -11.81
C GLN A 333 14.06 -26.22 -10.78
N ARG A 334 14.63 -25.01 -10.78
CA ARG A 334 15.57 -24.56 -9.74
C ARG A 334 14.91 -24.55 -8.37
N TYR A 335 13.75 -23.91 -8.25
CA TYR A 335 12.93 -23.95 -7.02
C TYR A 335 12.61 -25.39 -6.60
N TYR A 336 12.12 -26.20 -7.53
CA TYR A 336 11.71 -27.58 -7.27
C TYR A 336 12.86 -28.45 -6.79
N SER A 337 14.06 -28.29 -7.34
CA SER A 337 15.25 -29.04 -6.92
C SER A 337 15.60 -28.76 -5.45
N LEU A 338 15.51 -27.50 -5.02
CA LEU A 338 15.71 -27.11 -3.63
C LEU A 338 14.57 -27.61 -2.73
N PHE A 339 13.32 -27.49 -3.18
CA PHE A 339 12.16 -28.03 -2.46
C PHE A 339 12.28 -29.54 -2.28
N ASP A 340 12.63 -30.30 -3.32
CA ASP A 340 12.74 -31.75 -3.26
C ASP A 340 13.83 -32.19 -2.29
N LYS A 341 15.00 -31.54 -2.35
CA LYS A 341 16.17 -31.86 -1.53
C LYS A 341 16.00 -31.49 -0.06
N TYR A 342 15.42 -30.32 0.23
CA TYR A 342 15.43 -29.74 1.57
C TYR A 342 14.04 -29.48 2.16
N GLY A 343 13.04 -29.18 1.34
CA GLY A 343 11.70 -28.76 1.79
C GLY A 343 10.67 -29.89 1.89
N ARG A 344 10.75 -30.91 1.04
CA ARG A 344 9.73 -31.97 0.94
C ARG A 344 9.64 -32.80 2.21
N SER A 345 10.78 -33.12 2.83
CA SER A 345 10.87 -33.92 4.05
C SER A 345 10.48 -33.17 5.32
N GLN A 346 10.19 -31.87 5.23
CA GLN A 346 9.89 -30.98 6.36
C GLN A 346 8.38 -30.89 6.63
N SER A 347 7.61 -31.89 6.18
CA SER A 347 6.19 -31.96 6.51
C SER A 347 6.02 -32.17 8.02
N SER A 348 4.98 -31.53 8.57
CA SER A 348 4.63 -31.63 9.99
C SER A 348 3.33 -32.42 10.12
N ASN A 349 3.34 -33.47 10.93
CA ASN A 349 2.12 -34.18 11.34
C ASN A 349 1.20 -33.33 12.22
N GLU A 350 1.61 -32.10 12.57
CA GLU A 350 0.82 -31.10 13.26
C GLU A 350 0.44 -29.97 12.31
N LEU A 351 -0.86 -29.82 12.07
CA LEU A 351 -1.46 -28.66 11.42
C LEU A 351 -1.81 -27.60 12.46
N ARG A 352 -1.89 -26.35 12.02
CA ARG A 352 -2.26 -25.19 12.85
C ARG A 352 -3.38 -24.41 12.18
N ILE A 353 -4.26 -23.82 12.97
CA ILE A 353 -5.19 -22.81 12.45
C ILE A 353 -4.37 -21.72 11.77
N GLY A 354 -4.65 -21.43 10.50
CA GLY A 354 -3.90 -20.44 9.73
C GLY A 354 -4.80 -19.34 9.18
N HIS A 355 -4.28 -18.12 9.16
CA HIS A 355 -4.91 -17.01 8.44
C HIS A 355 -4.98 -17.32 6.94
N GLY A 356 -3.92 -17.95 6.41
CA GLY A 356 -3.77 -18.29 5.00
C GLY A 356 -3.28 -17.13 4.12
N ASP A 357 -3.15 -15.94 4.69
CA ASP A 357 -2.58 -14.76 4.02
C ASP A 357 -2.01 -13.76 5.04
N LEU A 358 -1.24 -14.26 6.02
CA LEU A 358 -0.70 -13.46 7.12
C LEU A 358 0.48 -12.58 6.67
N CYS A 359 0.25 -11.67 5.73
CA CYS A 359 1.19 -10.64 5.30
C CYS A 359 0.86 -9.29 5.96
N PHE A 360 1.77 -8.33 5.87
CA PHE A 360 1.61 -7.04 6.57
C PHE A 360 0.39 -6.24 6.16
N SER A 361 -0.06 -6.33 4.91
CA SER A 361 -1.27 -5.63 4.44
C SER A 361 -2.55 -6.15 5.11
N ASN A 362 -2.52 -7.35 5.68
CA ASN A 362 -3.65 -7.98 6.36
C ASN A 362 -3.56 -7.88 7.89
N ILE A 363 -2.63 -7.07 8.42
CA ILE A 363 -2.44 -6.88 9.86
C ILE A 363 -2.59 -5.39 10.19
N LEU A 364 -3.71 -5.01 10.80
CA LEU A 364 -3.89 -3.70 11.40
C LEU A 364 -3.14 -3.66 12.72
N TYR A 365 -2.24 -2.68 12.90
CA TYR A 365 -1.43 -2.56 14.11
C TYR A 365 -1.27 -1.12 14.58
N SER A 366 -1.61 -0.85 15.85
CA SER A 366 -1.39 0.44 16.50
C SER A 366 -0.15 0.38 17.39
N LYS A 367 0.91 1.09 17.02
CA LYS A 367 2.13 1.20 17.84
C LYS A 367 1.87 1.84 19.21
N THR A 368 0.88 2.72 19.29
CA THR A 368 0.54 3.49 20.50
C THR A 368 -0.21 2.63 21.52
N THR A 369 -1.21 1.86 21.07
CA THR A 369 -2.09 1.09 21.97
C THR A 369 -1.71 -0.39 22.04
N GLY A 370 -0.87 -0.86 21.11
CA GLY A 370 -0.60 -2.27 20.90
C GLY A 370 -1.79 -3.04 20.28
N LEU A 371 -2.88 -2.37 19.86
CA LEU A 371 -4.00 -3.01 19.17
C LEU A 371 -3.49 -3.74 17.93
N MET A 372 -3.93 -4.99 17.75
CA MET A 372 -3.62 -5.81 16.57
C MET A 372 -4.88 -6.54 16.14
N ARG A 373 -5.24 -6.43 14.86
CA ARG A 373 -6.34 -7.15 14.24
C ARG A 373 -5.92 -7.63 12.86
N PHE A 374 -6.28 -8.86 12.55
CA PHE A 374 -6.15 -9.47 11.25
C PHE A 374 -7.45 -9.26 10.49
N ILE A 375 -7.31 -9.01 9.19
CA ILE A 375 -8.38 -8.79 8.24
C ILE A 375 -8.20 -9.73 7.06
N ASP A 376 -9.27 -10.02 6.34
CA ASP A 376 -9.24 -10.83 5.11
C ASP A 376 -8.58 -12.23 5.28
N PRO A 377 -9.04 -13.07 6.23
CA PRO A 377 -8.60 -14.46 6.31
C PRO A 377 -9.03 -15.23 5.05
N ARG A 378 -8.43 -16.41 4.78
CA ARG A 378 -8.74 -17.21 3.58
C ARG A 378 -10.21 -17.66 3.46
N GLY A 379 -10.96 -17.62 4.57
CA GLY A 379 -12.30 -18.16 4.69
C GLY A 379 -12.33 -19.69 4.89
N ALA A 380 -13.38 -20.19 5.55
CA ALA A 380 -13.56 -21.62 5.81
C ALA A 380 -15.06 -21.96 5.91
N ASP A 381 -15.46 -23.13 5.40
CA ASP A 381 -16.82 -23.65 5.60
C ASP A 381 -16.92 -24.59 6.80
N THR A 382 -15.80 -25.21 7.20
CA THR A 382 -15.73 -26.17 8.31
C THR A 382 -14.52 -25.89 9.19
N GLU A 383 -14.53 -26.37 10.44
CA GLU A 383 -13.39 -26.22 11.35
C GLU A 383 -12.11 -26.84 10.78
N ASP A 384 -12.23 -27.95 10.05
CA ASP A 384 -11.11 -28.64 9.41
C ASP A 384 -10.39 -27.76 8.37
N GLU A 385 -11.12 -26.90 7.67
CA GLU A 385 -10.55 -25.97 6.70
C GLU A 385 -9.75 -24.81 7.33
N LEU A 386 -9.86 -24.60 8.65
CA LEU A 386 -9.03 -23.64 9.37
C LEU A 386 -7.57 -24.13 9.46
N TYR A 387 -7.37 -25.44 9.52
CA TYR A 387 -6.06 -26.04 9.77
C TYR A 387 -5.25 -26.16 8.47
N VAL A 388 -4.05 -25.60 8.49
CA VAL A 388 -3.10 -25.58 7.37
C VAL A 388 -1.71 -25.99 7.83
N SER A 389 -0.79 -26.13 6.87
CA SER A 389 0.63 -26.34 7.16
C SER A 389 1.14 -25.25 8.10
N PRO A 390 1.86 -25.60 9.19
CA PRO A 390 2.34 -24.62 10.17
C PRO A 390 3.34 -23.61 9.57
N TYR A 391 3.96 -23.97 8.44
CA TYR A 391 4.92 -23.15 7.71
C TYR A 391 4.27 -22.04 6.88
N TYR A 392 2.99 -22.17 6.52
CA TYR A 392 2.38 -21.32 5.48
C TYR A 392 2.27 -19.85 5.91
N ASP A 393 1.72 -19.58 7.10
CA ASP A 393 1.62 -18.22 7.64
C ASP A 393 3.02 -17.65 7.97
N LEU A 394 3.99 -18.49 8.36
CA LEU A 394 5.37 -18.05 8.59
C LEU A 394 6.05 -17.62 7.27
N ALA A 395 5.81 -18.35 6.18
CA ALA A 395 6.26 -17.96 4.85
C ALA A 395 5.61 -16.64 4.40
N LYS A 396 4.31 -16.45 4.70
CA LYS A 396 3.58 -15.18 4.43
C LYS A 396 4.11 -14.00 5.25
N LEU A 397 4.54 -14.22 6.49
CA LEU A 397 5.21 -13.19 7.28
C LEU A 397 6.61 -12.89 6.72
N SER A 398 7.37 -13.93 6.37
CA SER A 398 8.70 -13.79 5.76
C SER A 398 8.65 -13.03 4.44
N HIS A 399 7.59 -13.23 3.67
CA HIS A 399 7.30 -12.51 2.43
C HIS A 399 7.31 -10.99 2.60
N SER A 400 6.72 -10.49 3.70
CA SER A 400 6.75 -9.08 4.07
C SER A 400 8.09 -8.66 4.68
N VAL A 401 8.57 -9.39 5.71
CA VAL A 401 9.75 -9.00 6.51
C VAL A 401 11.07 -9.16 5.74
N CYS A 402 11.23 -10.24 5.00
CA CYS A 402 12.46 -10.63 4.34
C CYS A 402 12.37 -10.45 2.82
N GLY A 403 11.20 -10.74 2.24
CA GLY A 403 10.96 -10.77 0.80
C GLY A 403 10.72 -9.44 0.12
N ASN A 404 10.54 -8.35 0.88
CA ASN A 404 10.19 -7.03 0.33
C ASN A 404 8.87 -7.02 -0.47
N TYR A 405 7.96 -7.96 -0.19
CA TYR A 405 6.67 -8.03 -0.90
C TYR A 405 5.94 -6.70 -0.90
N ASP A 406 5.83 -6.05 0.26
CA ASP A 406 5.05 -4.84 0.41
C ASP A 406 5.63 -3.71 -0.47
N PHE A 407 6.96 -3.58 -0.55
CA PHE A 407 7.59 -2.60 -1.44
C PHE A 407 7.28 -2.86 -2.92
N ILE A 408 7.34 -4.12 -3.37
CA ILE A 408 7.01 -4.48 -4.76
C ILE A 408 5.51 -4.28 -5.03
N ASN A 409 4.65 -4.67 -4.08
CA ASN A 409 3.21 -4.55 -4.22
C ASN A 409 2.74 -3.08 -4.27
N TYR A 410 3.38 -2.20 -3.52
CA TYR A 410 3.18 -0.75 -3.58
C TYR A 410 3.92 -0.06 -4.73
N GLY A 411 4.62 -0.81 -5.59
CA GLY A 411 5.30 -0.27 -6.78
C GLY A 411 6.58 0.52 -6.47
N LEU A 412 7.14 0.39 -5.27
CA LEU A 412 8.38 1.03 -4.81
C LEU A 412 9.64 0.34 -5.34
N CYS A 413 9.57 -0.10 -6.60
CA CYS A 413 10.63 -0.79 -7.31
C CYS A 413 10.75 -0.29 -8.76
N SER A 414 11.92 -0.41 -9.36
CA SER A 414 12.15 -0.22 -10.80
C SER A 414 12.60 -1.52 -11.44
N LEU A 415 12.33 -1.64 -12.73
CA LEU A 415 12.86 -2.69 -13.58
C LEU A 415 13.72 -2.02 -14.64
N ASP A 416 15.01 -2.31 -14.63
CA ASP A 416 16.01 -1.69 -15.51
C ASP A 416 16.54 -2.73 -16.49
N LEU A 417 16.75 -2.37 -17.76
CA LEU A 417 17.38 -3.26 -18.75
C LEU A 417 18.90 -3.16 -18.64
N GLU A 418 19.54 -4.32 -18.48
CA GLU A 418 20.99 -4.46 -18.44
C GLU A 418 21.59 -4.53 -19.86
N LYS A 419 22.93 -4.44 -19.95
CA LYS A 419 23.66 -4.50 -21.24
C LYS A 419 23.44 -5.81 -22.01
N ASN A 420 23.19 -6.91 -21.31
CA ASN A 420 22.88 -8.21 -21.88
C ASN A 420 21.37 -8.39 -22.18
N LEU A 421 20.58 -7.31 -22.11
CA LEU A 421 19.14 -7.28 -22.28
C LEU A 421 18.33 -8.03 -21.20
N SER A 422 18.97 -8.48 -20.12
CA SER A 422 18.23 -9.00 -18.97
C SER A 422 17.64 -7.87 -18.13
N VAL A 423 16.55 -8.15 -17.43
CA VAL A 423 15.88 -7.16 -16.56
C VAL A 423 16.45 -7.25 -15.15
N ARG A 424 16.85 -6.16 -14.53
CA ARG A 424 17.22 -6.07 -13.11
C ARG A 424 16.11 -5.43 -12.28
N LEU A 425 15.81 -6.02 -11.13
CA LEU A 425 14.95 -5.41 -10.10
C LEU A 425 15.78 -4.52 -9.18
N THR A 426 15.38 -3.26 -9.02
CA THR A 426 15.95 -2.32 -8.06
C THR A 426 14.85 -1.88 -7.08
N LEU A 427 15.15 -1.89 -5.78
CA LEU A 427 14.24 -1.38 -4.74
C LEU A 427 14.75 -0.04 -4.23
N ASN A 428 13.87 0.97 -4.13
CA ASN A 428 14.24 2.28 -3.60
C ASN A 428 14.55 2.20 -2.10
N ASN A 429 13.75 1.42 -1.39
CA ASN A 429 13.89 1.06 0.01
C ASN A 429 13.66 -0.45 0.13
N SER A 430 14.26 -1.08 1.13
CA SER A 430 14.07 -2.50 1.40
C SER A 430 13.92 -2.75 2.90
N SER A 431 13.46 -3.94 3.24
CA SER A 431 13.30 -4.33 4.64
C SER A 431 14.65 -4.29 5.36
N PRO A 432 14.74 -3.59 6.51
CA PRO A 432 16.00 -3.37 7.18
C PRO A 432 16.57 -4.66 7.77
N LEU A 433 17.91 -4.73 7.84
CA LEU A 433 18.62 -5.92 8.31
C LEU A 433 18.24 -6.28 9.77
N TRP A 434 18.06 -5.29 10.64
CA TRP A 434 17.64 -5.52 12.03
C TRP A 434 16.31 -6.27 12.12
N ALA A 435 15.36 -5.98 11.23
CA ALA A 435 14.06 -6.64 11.22
C ALA A 435 14.15 -8.10 10.78
N LYS A 436 14.94 -8.34 9.72
CA LYS A 436 15.23 -9.69 9.24
C LYS A 436 15.87 -10.52 10.36
N ASN A 437 16.85 -9.96 11.06
CA ASN A 437 17.52 -10.63 12.18
C ASN A 437 16.57 -10.96 13.32
N ILE A 438 15.73 -10.01 13.75
CA ILE A 438 14.73 -10.26 14.80
C ILE A 438 13.79 -11.39 14.38
N PHE A 439 13.23 -11.33 13.17
CA PHE A 439 12.32 -12.35 12.68
C PHE A 439 12.97 -13.74 12.58
N GLN A 440 14.20 -13.82 12.06
CA GLN A 440 14.97 -15.07 12.02
C GLN A 440 15.24 -15.64 13.42
N ASN A 441 15.54 -14.78 14.40
CA ASN A 441 15.71 -15.20 15.79
C ASN A 441 14.40 -15.74 16.38
N LYS A 442 13.27 -15.06 16.13
CA LYS A 442 11.95 -15.56 16.55
C LYS A 442 11.60 -16.91 15.94
N LEU A 443 11.91 -17.13 14.66
CA LEU A 443 11.74 -18.43 14.01
C LEU A 443 12.56 -19.53 14.71
N LYS A 444 13.84 -19.26 15.01
CA LYS A 444 14.71 -20.21 15.71
C LYS A 444 14.21 -20.51 17.13
N GLU A 445 13.74 -19.51 17.87
CA GLU A 445 13.18 -19.67 19.22
C GLU A 445 12.01 -20.67 19.26
N ILE A 446 11.18 -20.71 18.21
CA ILE A 446 10.06 -21.65 18.09
C ILE A 446 10.40 -22.90 17.26
N GLY A 447 11.68 -23.14 16.97
CA GLY A 447 12.17 -24.37 16.35
C GLY A 447 12.10 -24.44 14.81
N TYR A 448 11.87 -23.33 14.12
CA TYR A 448 11.83 -23.28 12.66
C TYR A 448 13.18 -22.85 12.08
N ASN A 449 13.59 -23.51 10.99
CA ASN A 449 14.79 -23.12 10.23
C ASN A 449 14.45 -21.93 9.31
N PRO A 450 15.08 -20.75 9.48
CA PRO A 450 14.80 -19.60 8.63
C PRO A 450 15.04 -19.82 7.14
N VAL A 451 16.05 -20.63 6.78
CA VAL A 451 16.37 -20.92 5.37
C VAL A 451 15.25 -21.71 4.70
N LEU A 452 14.62 -22.64 5.42
CA LEU A 452 13.45 -23.37 4.93
C LEU A 452 12.23 -22.45 4.81
N ILE A 453 12.04 -21.49 5.73
CA ILE A 453 10.97 -20.49 5.59
C ILE A 453 11.18 -19.63 4.34
N ARG A 454 12.41 -19.21 4.05
CA ARG A 454 12.75 -18.49 2.81
C ARG A 454 12.46 -19.33 1.56
N LEU A 455 12.71 -20.65 1.60
CA LEU A 455 12.37 -21.56 0.51
C LEU A 455 10.84 -21.65 0.31
N PHE A 456 10.06 -21.73 1.38
CA PHE A 456 8.60 -21.71 1.26
C PHE A 456 8.07 -20.35 0.83
N GLU A 457 8.74 -19.26 1.18
CA GLU A 457 8.42 -17.91 0.72
C GLU A 457 8.61 -17.73 -0.79
N SER A 458 9.69 -18.27 -1.39
CA SER A 458 9.89 -18.17 -2.84
C SER A 458 8.76 -18.85 -3.63
N SER A 459 8.19 -19.93 -3.09
CA SER A 459 6.99 -20.58 -3.64
C SER A 459 5.78 -19.62 -3.70
N LEU A 460 5.66 -18.70 -2.73
CA LEU A 460 4.58 -17.72 -2.70
C LEU A 460 4.75 -16.75 -3.87
N PHE A 461 5.94 -16.17 -4.05
CA PHE A 461 6.23 -15.28 -5.18
C PHE A 461 5.93 -15.94 -6.53
N LEU A 462 6.37 -17.19 -6.73
CA LEU A 462 6.10 -17.94 -7.96
C LEU A 462 4.61 -18.24 -8.16
N SER A 463 3.84 -18.49 -7.10
CA SER A 463 2.42 -18.85 -7.22
C SER A 463 1.48 -17.66 -7.34
N MET A 464 1.90 -16.45 -6.98
CA MET A 464 1.03 -15.25 -7.03
C MET A 464 1.06 -14.54 -8.38
N VAL A 465 2.04 -14.81 -9.24
CA VAL A 465 2.19 -14.12 -10.53
C VAL A 465 0.93 -14.08 -11.43
N PRO A 466 0.12 -15.15 -11.62
CA PRO A 466 -1.07 -15.04 -12.47
C PRO A 466 -2.15 -14.13 -11.86
N LEU A 467 -2.13 -13.91 -10.54
CA LEU A 467 -3.09 -13.05 -9.84
C LEU A 467 -2.79 -11.56 -10.01
N HIS A 468 -1.62 -11.23 -10.57
CA HIS A 468 -1.14 -9.86 -10.77
C HIS A 468 -0.88 -9.54 -12.24
N ILE A 469 -1.48 -10.31 -13.15
CA ILE A 469 -1.24 -10.21 -14.60
C ILE A 469 -1.56 -8.83 -15.18
N ASP A 470 -2.53 -8.13 -14.58
CA ASP A 470 -2.90 -6.73 -14.91
C ASP A 470 -1.74 -5.74 -14.70
N SER A 471 -0.68 -6.15 -14.01
CA SER A 471 0.55 -5.38 -13.85
C SER A 471 1.78 -6.19 -14.29
N PRO A 472 2.13 -6.15 -15.59
CA PRO A 472 3.33 -6.77 -16.15
C PRO A 472 4.60 -6.54 -15.32
N LYS A 473 4.79 -5.30 -14.86
CA LYS A 473 5.93 -4.91 -14.01
C LYS A 473 5.96 -5.69 -12.68
N LYS A 474 4.81 -5.85 -12.01
CA LYS A 474 4.73 -6.63 -10.74
C LYS A 474 5.06 -8.10 -10.99
N VAL A 475 4.55 -8.69 -12.08
CA VAL A 475 4.82 -10.10 -12.43
C VAL A 475 6.32 -10.34 -12.58
N ILE A 476 7.01 -9.54 -13.39
CA ILE A 476 8.45 -9.68 -13.59
C ILE A 476 9.21 -9.43 -12.28
N ALA A 477 8.83 -8.41 -11.51
CA ALA A 477 9.45 -8.13 -10.21
C ALA A 477 9.34 -9.32 -9.23
N PHE A 478 8.17 -9.99 -9.16
CA PHE A 478 8.00 -11.15 -8.30
C PHE A 478 8.84 -12.36 -8.73
N LEU A 479 8.95 -12.62 -10.04
CA LEU A 479 9.82 -13.70 -10.55
C LEU A 479 11.31 -13.43 -10.24
N ILE A 480 11.77 -12.19 -10.46
CA ILE A 480 13.14 -11.79 -10.12
C ILE A 480 13.39 -11.91 -8.62
N ASN A 481 12.44 -11.46 -7.80
CA ASN A 481 12.58 -11.55 -6.36
C ASN A 481 12.60 -13.00 -5.87
N ALA A 482 11.81 -13.90 -6.48
CA ALA A 482 11.90 -15.33 -6.21
C ALA A 482 13.31 -15.86 -6.51
N GLU A 483 13.88 -15.54 -7.67
CA GLU A 483 15.26 -15.92 -8.03
C GLU A 483 16.29 -15.43 -7.01
N ILE A 484 16.22 -14.16 -6.58
CA ILE A 484 17.11 -13.59 -5.56
C ILE A 484 17.03 -14.40 -4.25
N ILE A 485 15.83 -14.83 -3.85
CA ILE A 485 15.65 -15.68 -2.67
C ILE A 485 16.31 -17.05 -2.88
N LEU A 486 16.22 -17.64 -4.07
CA LEU A 486 16.88 -18.91 -4.38
C LEU A 486 18.40 -18.76 -4.36
N ASP A 487 18.95 -17.66 -4.90
CA ASP A 487 20.39 -17.34 -4.82
C ASP A 487 20.85 -17.29 -3.35
N GLU A 488 20.10 -16.60 -2.49
CA GLU A 488 20.40 -16.51 -1.05
C GLU A 488 20.41 -17.90 -0.39
N ILE A 489 19.44 -18.76 -0.72
CA ILE A 489 19.31 -20.11 -0.13
C ILE A 489 20.47 -21.01 -0.56
N GLU A 490 20.85 -20.99 -1.83
CA GLU A 490 21.94 -21.81 -2.37
C GLU A 490 23.31 -21.46 -1.78
N THR A 491 23.49 -20.24 -1.27
CA THR A 491 24.70 -19.87 -0.53
C THR A 491 24.71 -20.36 0.92
N GLN A 492 23.57 -20.83 1.44
CA GLN A 492 23.36 -21.18 2.85
C GLN A 492 23.10 -22.69 3.09
N LEU A 493 22.70 -23.45 2.07
CA LEU A 493 22.40 -24.90 2.09
C LEU A 493 23.38 -25.72 1.24
#